data_AF-A0A927X6W6-F1
#
_entry.id   AF-A0A927X6W6-F1
#
_cell.length_a   1.000
_cell.length_b   1.000
_cell.length_c   1.000
_cell.angle_alpha   90.00
_cell.angle_beta   90.00
_cell.angle_gamma   90.00
#
_symmetry.space_group_name_H-M   'P 1'
#
loop_
_entity.id
_entity.type
_entity.pdbx_description
1 polymer ?
#
loop_
_entity_poly.entity_id
_entity_poly.type
_entity_poly.pdbx_seq_one_letter_code
_entity_poly.pdbx_strand_id
1 'polypeptide(L)'
;MIVGLILDIVLICLYIGFAIYVYCKNKKQEKDIYEFKTGMNKGYLIFSIVFDSIAFILIAISIALYFENTPEGVWVCFGMALFIGVLSNVILYDNILDYEAIDKDKVIIRRISNKKEVQISDIKSVAISMAQGGILMCFDKDNKKLFTMALQTGKINDFVSLLAKKSIELQSGLVIRFDTYKSYSASEYLKEIGEEVKEIKKEESSIESQKQEEKEDQIYNQLGEEYKKNLPILIRNEKIKFICIFVFAFLGFVLGSYFLRNTFFLIIMPFVLSGIIKTYLMTKNRLLEEENLSDEELGRTHYYSSSKVVGASQLKMKNAKVGLICFIVLGAIFTIPSFACFFLEPIPQEEMIKVEGTIDYIKLDEDDSDYIAIGINEENEIEYRIYSIYIDEVDELIFEKDGSNSSIILYVDNQEPINHKSEFDENKTKWIDAYIVSIEGKDYLSYEGYRKGFIDDNNIGKFICVFGLVVTIFSIGGLIFVTKYYKKKEQEEHINVYK
;
A
#
# COMPACT_ATOMS: atom_id res chain seq x y z
N MET A 1 13.43 12.83 24.85
CA MET A 1 13.46 11.34 24.87
C MET A 1 12.32 10.73 25.71
N ILE A 2 12.30 10.87 27.05
CA ILE A 2 11.26 10.26 27.91
C ILE A 2 9.83 10.65 27.51
N VAL A 3 9.60 11.94 27.21
CA VAL A 3 8.28 12.42 26.73
C VAL A 3 7.90 11.80 25.38
N GLY A 4 8.88 11.56 24.51
CA GLY A 4 8.69 10.88 23.23
C GLY A 4 8.29 9.42 23.40
N LEU A 5 9.03 8.67 24.21
CA LEU A 5 8.71 7.28 24.56
C LEU A 5 7.31 7.16 25.18
N ILE A 6 6.94 8.08 26.08
CA ILE A 6 5.59 8.11 26.67
C ILE A 6 4.54 8.35 25.57
N LEU A 7 4.79 9.26 24.63
CA LEU A 7 3.91 9.53 23.50
C LEU A 7 3.75 8.28 22.61
N ASP A 8 4.85 7.58 22.33
CA ASP A 8 4.86 6.39 21.47
C ASP A 8 4.12 5.23 22.12
N ILE A 9 4.32 4.99 23.42
CA ILE A 9 3.56 4.01 24.20
C ILE A 9 2.07 4.36 24.18
N VAL A 10 1.71 5.64 24.38
CA VAL A 10 0.31 6.08 24.31
C VAL A 10 -0.28 5.85 22.92
N LEU A 11 0.46 6.15 21.85
CA LEU A 11 0.02 5.95 20.46
C LEU A 11 -0.12 4.46 20.12
N ILE A 12 0.82 3.61 20.55
CA ILE A 12 0.73 2.15 20.40
C ILE A 12 -0.47 1.61 21.20
N CYS A 13 -0.68 2.07 22.44
CA CYS A 13 -1.84 1.66 23.25
C CYS A 13 -3.17 2.12 22.62
N LEU A 14 -3.23 3.33 22.04
CA LEU A 14 -4.39 3.83 21.30
C LEU A 14 -4.63 3.01 20.03
N TYR A 15 -3.56 2.67 19.30
CA TYR A 15 -3.60 1.83 18.11
C TYR A 15 -4.13 0.42 18.42
N ILE A 16 -3.52 -0.25 19.40
CA ILE A 16 -3.93 -1.58 19.87
C ILE A 16 -5.35 -1.53 20.44
N GLY A 17 -5.66 -0.49 21.24
CA GLY A 17 -6.99 -0.27 21.79
C GLY A 17 -8.05 -0.08 20.71
N PHE A 18 -7.73 0.65 19.64
CA PHE A 18 -8.59 0.81 18.47
C PHE A 18 -8.74 -0.52 17.72
N ALA A 19 -7.66 -1.24 17.44
CA ALA A 19 -7.70 -2.54 16.78
C ALA A 19 -8.53 -3.56 17.58
N ILE A 20 -8.36 -3.63 18.90
CA ILE A 20 -9.17 -4.47 19.80
C ILE A 20 -10.62 -4.00 19.81
N TYR A 21 -10.90 -2.70 19.91
CA TYR A 21 -12.27 -2.18 19.84
C TYR A 21 -12.96 -2.60 18.54
N VAL A 22 -12.26 -2.46 17.42
CA VAL A 22 -12.71 -2.83 16.08
C VAL A 22 -12.98 -4.34 15.99
N TYR A 23 -12.08 -5.17 16.52
CA TYR A 23 -12.23 -6.62 16.58
C TYR A 23 -13.39 -7.08 17.50
N CYS A 24 -13.51 -6.47 18.68
CA CYS A 24 -14.54 -6.81 19.67
C CYS A 24 -15.94 -6.31 19.28
N LYS A 25 -16.05 -5.15 18.62
CA LYS A 25 -17.33 -4.63 18.11
C LYS A 25 -17.96 -5.57 17.08
N ASN A 26 -17.14 -6.32 16.35
CA ASN A 26 -17.57 -7.36 15.40
C ASN A 26 -18.32 -8.54 16.07
N LYS A 27 -18.31 -8.63 17.41
CA LYS A 27 -18.95 -9.72 18.19
C LYS A 27 -20.26 -9.38 18.88
N LYS A 28 -20.75 -8.12 18.82
CA LYS A 28 -21.98 -7.71 19.52
C LYS A 28 -22.87 -6.84 18.64
N GLN A 29 -23.77 -7.48 17.88
CA GLN A 29 -25.07 -6.93 17.54
C GLN A 29 -26.04 -8.06 17.17
N GLU A 30 -26.70 -8.64 18.18
CA GLU A 30 -28.03 -9.21 17.99
C GLU A 30 -29.02 -8.04 18.13
N LYS A 31 -29.52 -7.56 17.01
CA LYS A 31 -30.76 -6.77 16.94
C LYS A 31 -31.61 -7.38 15.84
N ASP A 32 -32.93 -7.22 15.95
CA ASP A 32 -33.96 -7.66 15.00
C ASP A 32 -33.89 -6.96 13.62
N ILE A 33 -32.69 -6.57 13.18
CA ILE A 33 -32.37 -5.88 11.94
C ILE A 33 -31.63 -6.88 11.04
N TYR A 34 -32.06 -7.02 9.78
CA TYR A 34 -31.51 -8.00 8.86
C TYR A 34 -30.14 -7.56 8.34
N GLU A 35 -29.06 -7.89 9.06
CA GLU A 35 -27.69 -7.56 8.62
C GLU A 35 -27.17 -8.55 7.57
N PHE A 36 -26.69 -8.02 6.45
CA PHE A 36 -25.95 -8.75 5.44
C PHE A 36 -24.62 -8.04 5.14
N LYS A 37 -23.53 -8.81 5.06
CA LYS A 37 -22.22 -8.29 4.67
C LYS A 37 -21.97 -8.62 3.20
N THR A 38 -21.78 -7.60 2.36
CA THR A 38 -21.17 -7.78 1.04
C THR A 38 -19.79 -8.40 1.19
N GLY A 39 -19.53 -9.47 0.44
CA GLY A 39 -18.23 -10.14 0.46
C GLY A 39 -17.11 -9.15 0.17
N MET A 40 -16.22 -8.97 1.14
CA MET A 40 -15.01 -8.17 0.96
C MET A 40 -14.20 -8.77 -0.18
N ASN A 41 -13.72 -7.92 -1.10
CA ASN A 41 -12.75 -8.38 -2.09
C ASN A 41 -11.51 -8.86 -1.31
N LYS A 42 -11.22 -10.17 -1.42
CA LYS A 42 -10.10 -10.83 -0.72
C LYS A 42 -8.77 -10.09 -0.91
N GLY A 43 -8.61 -9.36 -2.03
CA GLY A 43 -7.46 -8.50 -2.27
C GLY A 43 -7.31 -7.37 -1.25
N TYR A 44 -8.40 -6.71 -0.82
CA TYR A 44 -8.33 -5.65 0.20
C TYR A 44 -8.00 -6.20 1.59
N LEU A 45 -8.52 -7.37 1.94
CA LEU A 45 -8.16 -8.04 3.19
C LEU A 45 -6.68 -8.39 3.22
N ILE A 46 -6.20 -9.04 2.15
CA ILE A 46 -4.77 -9.41 2.03
C ILE A 46 -3.91 -8.15 2.06
N PHE A 47 -4.31 -7.09 1.35
CA PHE A 47 -3.62 -5.81 1.34
C PHE A 47 -3.54 -5.21 2.75
N SER A 48 -4.64 -5.17 3.50
CA SER A 48 -4.63 -4.68 4.87
C SER A 48 -3.75 -5.53 5.79
N ILE A 49 -3.86 -6.86 5.75
CA ILE A 49 -3.03 -7.75 6.58
C ILE A 49 -1.53 -7.53 6.29
N VAL A 50 -1.16 -7.37 5.01
CA VAL A 50 0.23 -7.09 4.62
C VAL A 50 0.69 -5.74 5.15
N PHE A 51 -0.14 -4.69 5.02
CA PHE A 51 0.21 -3.35 5.51
C PHE A 51 0.31 -3.31 7.04
N ASP A 52 -0.59 -3.95 7.77
CA ASP A 52 -0.49 -4.12 9.22
C ASP A 52 0.80 -4.85 9.60
N SER A 53 1.14 -5.92 8.89
CA SER A 53 2.38 -6.67 9.15
C SER A 53 3.63 -5.79 8.93
N ILE A 54 3.63 -4.98 7.88
CA ILE A 54 4.70 -4.00 7.62
C ILE A 54 4.78 -2.96 8.75
N ALA A 55 3.64 -2.45 9.22
CA ALA A 55 3.60 -1.53 10.35
C ALA A 55 4.18 -2.16 11.62
N PHE A 56 3.84 -3.40 11.94
CA PHE A 56 4.41 -4.12 13.09
C PHE A 56 5.92 -4.35 12.94
N ILE A 57 6.39 -4.68 11.74
CA ILE A 57 7.83 -4.82 11.47
C ILE A 57 8.54 -3.48 11.69
N LEU A 58 7.96 -2.37 11.20
CA LEU A 58 8.54 -1.03 11.39
C LEU A 58 8.52 -0.58 12.86
N ILE A 59 7.50 -0.95 13.65
CA ILE A 59 7.50 -0.74 15.10
C ILE A 59 8.61 -1.55 15.76
N ALA A 60 8.79 -2.82 15.38
CA ALA A 60 9.85 -3.65 15.93
C ALA A 60 11.25 -3.11 15.60
N ILE A 61 11.46 -2.63 14.36
CA ILE A 61 12.69 -1.95 13.94
C ILE A 61 12.87 -0.65 14.73
N SER A 62 11.83 0.16 14.89
CA SER A 62 11.88 1.40 15.69
C SER A 62 12.26 1.12 17.15
N ILE A 63 11.76 0.03 17.75
CA ILE A 63 12.15 -0.41 19.09
C ILE A 63 13.62 -0.86 19.12
N ALA A 64 14.08 -1.60 18.11
CA ALA A 64 15.48 -2.02 18.02
C ALA A 64 16.42 -0.79 17.91
N LEU A 65 16.12 0.12 16.98
CA LEU A 65 16.85 1.39 16.81
C LEU A 65 16.82 2.26 18.07
N TYR A 66 15.76 2.15 18.87
CA TYR A 66 15.69 2.86 20.16
C TYR A 66 16.68 2.30 21.19
N PHE A 67 16.92 0.98 21.18
CA PHE A 67 17.94 0.37 22.02
C PHE A 67 19.36 0.60 21.48
N GLU A 68 19.48 0.88 20.18
CA GLU A 68 20.73 1.25 19.49
C GLU A 68 20.97 2.77 19.46
N ASN A 69 20.34 3.54 20.36
CA ASN A 69 20.43 5.01 20.48
C ASN A 69 20.47 5.83 19.17
N THR A 70 19.74 5.43 18.13
CA THR A 70 19.71 6.13 16.82
C THR A 70 18.40 6.94 16.67
N PRO A 71 18.30 8.14 17.27
CA PRO A 71 17.04 8.86 17.42
C PRO A 71 16.40 9.23 16.07
N GLU A 72 17.15 9.59 15.03
CA GLU A 72 16.53 9.93 13.74
C GLU A 72 15.84 8.71 13.10
N GLY A 73 16.48 7.54 13.16
CA GLY A 73 15.93 6.28 12.62
C GLY A 73 14.66 5.84 13.34
N VAL A 74 14.63 5.98 14.68
CA VAL A 74 13.47 5.66 15.52
C VAL A 74 12.22 6.41 15.05
N TRP A 75 12.31 7.74 14.89
CA TRP A 75 11.17 8.59 14.54
C TRP A 75 10.68 8.36 13.12
N VAL A 76 11.58 8.11 12.16
CA VAL A 76 11.22 7.80 10.78
C VAL A 76 10.47 6.47 10.70
N CYS A 77 11.04 5.41 11.30
CA CYS A 77 10.41 4.09 11.32
C CYS A 77 9.06 4.12 12.06
N PHE A 78 8.99 4.81 13.20
CA PHE A 78 7.76 4.94 13.98
C PHE A 78 6.67 5.72 13.25
N GLY A 79 7.01 6.87 12.66
CA GLY A 79 6.09 7.69 11.88
C GLY A 79 5.54 6.95 10.65
N MET A 80 6.40 6.22 9.94
CA MET A 80 5.98 5.35 8.84
C MET A 80 5.07 4.22 9.31
N ALA A 81 5.40 3.58 10.43
CA ALA A 81 4.59 2.50 10.98
C ALA A 81 3.19 2.99 11.36
N LEU A 82 3.07 4.13 12.04
CA LEU A 82 1.79 4.73 12.39
C LEU A 82 0.98 5.09 11.15
N PHE A 83 1.61 5.69 10.14
CA PHE A 83 0.92 6.03 8.89
C PHE A 83 0.36 4.79 8.18
N ILE A 84 1.19 3.75 7.99
CA ILE A 84 0.81 2.49 7.33
C ILE A 84 -0.27 1.76 8.15
N GLY A 85 -0.10 1.71 9.47
CA GLY A 85 -1.05 1.09 10.39
C GLY A 85 -2.39 1.81 10.39
N VAL A 86 -2.42 3.15 10.38
CA VAL A 86 -3.66 3.92 10.26
C VAL A 86 -4.33 3.64 8.91
N LEU A 87 -3.58 3.60 7.81
CA LEU A 87 -4.13 3.30 6.49
C LEU A 87 -4.76 1.90 6.44
N SER A 88 -4.06 0.90 6.99
CA SER A 88 -4.57 -0.47 7.12
C SER A 88 -5.83 -0.53 7.98
N ASN A 89 -5.82 0.13 9.14
CA ASN A 89 -6.97 0.19 10.03
C ASN A 89 -8.15 0.95 9.44
N VAL A 90 -7.95 1.99 8.64
CA VAL A 90 -9.04 2.66 7.92
C VAL A 90 -9.71 1.69 6.95
N ILE A 91 -8.93 0.87 6.23
CA ILE A 91 -9.47 -0.17 5.35
C ILE A 91 -10.23 -1.23 6.15
N LEU A 92 -9.68 -1.72 7.27
CA LEU A 92 -10.39 -2.66 8.16
C LEU A 92 -11.63 -2.07 8.79
N TYR A 93 -11.56 -0.81 9.19
CA TYR A 93 -12.65 -0.07 9.81
C TYR A 93 -13.78 0.17 8.80
N ASP A 94 -13.45 0.43 7.53
CA ASP A 94 -14.44 0.53 6.46
C ASP A 94 -15.16 -0.80 6.33
N ASN A 95 -14.41 -1.90 6.26
CA ASN A 95 -14.98 -3.25 6.20
C ASN A 95 -15.81 -3.65 7.43
N ILE A 96 -15.55 -3.06 8.61
CA ILE A 96 -16.26 -3.40 9.85
C ILE A 96 -17.48 -2.50 10.09
N LEU A 97 -17.42 -1.23 9.67
CA LEU A 97 -18.57 -0.33 9.69
C LEU A 97 -19.48 -0.51 8.48
N ASP A 98 -18.99 -1.16 7.42
CA ASP A 98 -19.78 -1.61 6.29
C ASP A 98 -20.83 -2.61 6.79
N TYR A 99 -22.01 -2.06 7.05
CA TYR A 99 -23.20 -2.85 7.30
C TYR A 99 -24.24 -2.50 6.25
N GLU A 100 -24.85 -3.54 5.72
CA GLU A 100 -26.04 -3.43 4.91
C GLU A 100 -27.15 -4.11 5.72
N ALA A 101 -28.24 -3.39 5.92
CA ALA A 101 -29.34 -3.83 6.73
C ALA A 101 -30.65 -3.71 5.97
N ILE A 102 -31.49 -4.74 6.01
CA ILE A 102 -32.90 -4.59 5.61
C ILE A 102 -33.67 -4.23 6.88
N ASP A 103 -34.36 -3.10 6.86
CA ASP A 103 -35.24 -2.64 7.93
C ASP A 103 -36.62 -2.42 7.34
N LYS A 104 -37.52 -3.40 7.52
CA LYS A 104 -38.89 -3.41 7.00
C LYS A 104 -38.95 -3.21 5.48
N ASP A 105 -39.21 -1.97 5.04
CA ASP A 105 -39.40 -1.58 3.66
C ASP A 105 -38.19 -0.84 3.06
N LYS A 106 -37.05 -0.79 3.76
CA LYS A 106 -35.84 -0.09 3.28
C LYS A 106 -34.58 -0.92 3.45
N VAL A 107 -33.64 -0.70 2.54
CA VAL A 107 -32.26 -1.20 2.60
C VAL A 107 -31.36 -0.04 3.01
N ILE A 108 -30.71 -0.20 4.16
CA ILE A 108 -29.76 0.75 4.72
C ILE A 108 -28.37 0.26 4.36
N ILE A 109 -27.64 1.03 3.55
CA ILE A 109 -26.25 0.77 3.19
C ILE A 109 -25.44 1.83 3.91
N ARG A 110 -24.69 1.42 4.93
CA ARG A 110 -23.77 2.32 5.62
C ARG A 110 -22.35 2.01 5.19
N ARG A 111 -21.62 3.07 4.87
CA ARG A 111 -20.18 3.13 4.67
C ARG A 111 -19.61 4.15 5.66
N ILE A 112 -18.28 4.20 5.86
CA ILE A 112 -17.65 5.16 6.79
C ILE A 112 -18.16 6.59 6.59
N SER A 113 -18.22 7.04 5.34
CA SER A 113 -18.48 8.44 5.00
C SER A 113 -19.91 8.72 4.57
N ASN A 114 -20.73 7.68 4.37
CA ASN A 114 -22.04 7.86 3.78
C ASN A 114 -23.06 6.81 4.23
N LYS A 115 -24.27 7.26 4.53
CA LYS A 115 -25.42 6.41 4.79
C LYS A 115 -26.41 6.57 3.65
N LYS A 116 -26.59 5.51 2.86
CA LYS A 116 -27.58 5.47 1.79
C LYS A 116 -28.76 4.63 2.27
N GLU A 117 -29.95 5.24 2.32
CA GLU A 117 -31.20 4.51 2.55
C GLU A 117 -31.92 4.37 1.21
N VAL A 118 -32.27 3.15 0.84
CA VAL A 118 -32.97 2.81 -0.39
C VAL A 118 -34.32 2.24 0.00
N GLN A 119 -35.42 2.86 -0.42
CA GLN A 119 -36.72 2.25 -0.21
C GLN A 119 -36.85 1.06 -1.16
N ILE A 120 -37.41 -0.05 -0.67
CA ILE A 120 -37.63 -1.25 -1.48
C ILE A 120 -38.59 -0.95 -2.64
N SER A 121 -39.51 0.00 -2.46
CA SER A 121 -40.38 0.53 -3.53
C SER A 121 -39.62 1.18 -4.70
N ASP A 122 -38.41 1.65 -4.45
CA ASP A 122 -37.58 2.31 -5.47
C ASP A 122 -36.85 1.28 -6.34
N ILE A 123 -36.75 0.03 -5.88
CA ILE A 123 -36.18 -1.08 -6.64
C ILE A 123 -37.20 -1.48 -7.71
N LYS A 124 -36.81 -1.37 -8.98
CA LYS A 124 -37.65 -1.75 -10.12
C LYS A 124 -37.23 -3.06 -10.75
N SER A 125 -35.93 -3.31 -10.79
CA SER A 125 -35.38 -4.53 -11.34
C SER A 125 -34.21 -5.01 -10.51
N VAL A 126 -33.96 -6.30 -10.61
CA VAL A 126 -32.87 -6.99 -9.92
C VAL A 126 -32.19 -7.93 -10.92
N ALA A 127 -30.87 -7.86 -11.01
CA ALA A 127 -30.05 -8.75 -11.83
C ALA A 127 -29.15 -9.61 -10.95
N ILE A 128 -28.94 -10.88 -11.30
CA ILE A 128 -28.06 -11.78 -10.53
C ILE A 128 -26.87 -12.17 -11.41
N SER A 129 -25.65 -11.93 -10.92
CA SER A 129 -24.41 -12.29 -11.60
C SER A 129 -23.72 -13.45 -10.89
N MET A 130 -23.55 -14.58 -11.58
CA MET A 130 -22.91 -15.78 -11.03
C MET A 130 -21.38 -15.76 -11.12
N ALA A 131 -20.79 -14.81 -11.87
CA ALA A 131 -19.35 -14.77 -12.16
C ALA A 131 -18.43 -14.60 -10.93
N GLN A 132 -18.97 -14.29 -9.75
CA GLN A 132 -18.21 -14.06 -8.51
C GLN A 132 -18.89 -14.66 -7.27
N GLY A 133 -19.36 -15.91 -7.36
CA GLY A 133 -20.03 -16.59 -6.23
C GLY A 133 -21.47 -16.14 -5.98
N GLY A 134 -22.09 -15.52 -7.00
CA GLY A 134 -23.46 -15.03 -6.96
C GLY A 134 -23.58 -13.65 -6.32
N ILE A 135 -23.87 -12.62 -7.10
CA ILE A 135 -24.14 -11.25 -6.64
C ILE A 135 -25.49 -10.81 -7.20
N LEU A 136 -26.41 -10.41 -6.33
CA LEU A 136 -27.68 -9.77 -6.65
C LEU A 136 -27.47 -8.24 -6.74
N MET A 137 -27.83 -7.62 -7.86
CA MET A 137 -27.72 -6.19 -8.13
C MET A 137 -29.13 -5.60 -8.24
N CYS A 138 -29.42 -4.56 -7.45
CA CYS A 138 -30.72 -3.88 -7.46
C CYS A 138 -30.63 -2.56 -8.23
N PHE A 139 -31.63 -2.26 -9.06
CA PHE A 139 -31.68 -1.05 -9.89
C PHE A 139 -32.96 -0.25 -9.66
N ASP A 140 -32.88 1.05 -9.85
CA ASP A 140 -34.05 1.94 -9.85
C ASP A 140 -34.77 1.95 -11.21
N LYS A 141 -35.82 2.78 -11.30
CA LYS A 141 -36.60 2.99 -12.53
C LYS A 141 -35.81 3.53 -13.72
N ASP A 142 -34.66 4.15 -13.47
CA ASP A 142 -33.80 4.74 -14.50
C ASP A 142 -32.61 3.80 -14.83
N ASN A 143 -32.70 2.53 -14.43
CA ASN A 143 -31.63 1.52 -14.51
C ASN A 143 -30.32 1.95 -13.81
N LYS A 144 -30.38 2.85 -12.83
CA LYS A 144 -29.21 3.17 -12.00
C LYS A 144 -29.09 2.16 -10.89
N LYS A 145 -27.87 1.63 -10.73
CA LYS A 145 -27.56 0.68 -9.66
C LYS A 145 -27.78 1.32 -8.30
N LEU A 146 -28.71 0.76 -7.53
CA LEU A 146 -28.99 1.15 -6.16
C LEU A 146 -27.95 0.53 -5.23
N PHE A 147 -27.78 -0.80 -5.27
CA PHE A 147 -26.81 -1.56 -4.47
C PHE A 147 -26.60 -2.98 -4.98
N THR A 148 -25.69 -3.73 -4.33
CA THR A 148 -25.39 -5.13 -4.64
C THR A 148 -25.32 -5.96 -3.36
N MET A 149 -25.79 -7.20 -3.39
CA MET A 149 -25.85 -8.14 -2.27
C MET A 149 -25.25 -9.48 -2.72
N ALA A 150 -24.46 -10.16 -1.89
CA ALA A 150 -23.95 -11.49 -2.23
C ALA A 150 -25.06 -12.55 -2.02
N LEU A 151 -25.18 -13.52 -2.92
CA LEU A 151 -26.15 -14.62 -2.79
C LEU A 151 -25.83 -15.54 -1.60
N GLN A 152 -24.55 -15.59 -1.20
CA GLN A 152 -24.10 -16.36 -0.04
C GLN A 152 -24.53 -15.74 1.29
N THR A 153 -25.17 -14.57 1.28
CA THR A 153 -25.62 -13.98 2.54
C THR A 153 -26.80 -14.77 3.11
N GLY A 154 -26.67 -15.20 4.37
CA GLY A 154 -27.75 -15.81 5.11
C GLY A 154 -28.98 -14.90 5.08
N LYS A 155 -30.10 -15.41 4.55
CA LYS A 155 -31.39 -14.71 4.36
C LYS A 155 -31.60 -13.96 3.03
N ILE A 156 -30.79 -14.22 1.99
CA ILE A 156 -31.11 -13.82 0.61
C ILE A 156 -32.54 -14.20 0.19
N ASN A 157 -33.01 -15.37 0.63
CA ASN A 157 -34.36 -15.87 0.35
C ASN A 157 -35.47 -15.01 0.96
N ASP A 158 -35.24 -14.45 2.15
CA ASP A 158 -36.20 -13.55 2.82
C ASP A 158 -36.29 -12.23 2.04
N PHE A 159 -35.15 -11.70 1.58
CA PHE A 159 -35.11 -10.48 0.77
C PHE A 159 -35.80 -10.68 -0.58
N VAL A 160 -35.52 -11.78 -1.29
CA VAL A 160 -36.20 -12.14 -2.55
C VAL A 160 -37.70 -12.30 -2.34
N SER A 161 -38.13 -12.92 -1.24
CA SER A 161 -39.55 -13.04 -0.88
C SER A 161 -40.22 -11.68 -0.65
N LEU A 162 -39.49 -10.74 -0.05
CA LEU A 162 -39.97 -9.39 0.23
C LEU A 162 -40.09 -8.55 -1.06
N LEU A 163 -39.14 -8.72 -2.00
CA LEU A 163 -39.23 -8.17 -3.35
C LEU A 163 -40.44 -8.73 -4.12
N ALA A 164 -40.66 -10.05 -4.05
CA ALA A 164 -41.78 -10.73 -4.70
C ALA A 164 -43.14 -10.24 -4.17
N LYS A 165 -43.27 -10.05 -2.85
CA LYS A 165 -44.48 -9.47 -2.22
C LYS A 165 -44.83 -8.05 -2.70
N LYS A 166 -43.82 -7.29 -3.16
CA LYS A 166 -44.00 -5.92 -3.68
C LYS A 166 -44.17 -5.89 -5.20
N SER A 167 -44.34 -7.05 -5.84
CA SER A 167 -44.50 -7.18 -7.30
C SER A 167 -43.35 -6.57 -8.10
N ILE A 168 -42.14 -6.59 -7.55
CA ILE A 168 -40.93 -6.10 -8.23
C ILE A 168 -40.54 -7.17 -9.27
N GLU A 169 -40.42 -6.76 -10.54
CA GLU A 169 -40.03 -7.66 -11.62
C GLU A 169 -38.61 -8.18 -11.40
N LEU A 170 -38.50 -9.47 -11.12
CA LEU A 170 -37.25 -10.20 -11.23
C LEU A 170 -37.01 -10.42 -12.73
N GLN A 171 -36.06 -9.69 -13.31
CA GLN A 171 -35.67 -9.92 -14.70
C GLN A 171 -35.03 -11.29 -14.79
N SER A 172 -35.78 -12.24 -15.36
CA SER A 172 -35.44 -13.65 -15.37
C SER A 172 -34.53 -13.99 -16.54
N GLY A 173 -33.30 -14.35 -16.19
CA GLY A 173 -32.43 -15.21 -16.98
C GLY A 173 -31.55 -16.01 -16.02
N LEU A 174 -32.13 -16.81 -15.10
CA LEU A 174 -31.47 -17.99 -14.50
C LEU A 174 -32.35 -18.75 -13.48
N VAL A 175 -32.14 -20.07 -13.45
CA VAL A 175 -32.55 -21.05 -12.43
C VAL A 175 -31.66 -20.93 -11.19
N ILE A 176 -32.25 -20.77 -10.00
CA ILE A 176 -31.52 -20.79 -8.73
C ILE A 176 -31.28 -22.25 -8.31
N ARG A 177 -30.04 -22.76 -8.44
CA ARG A 177 -29.60 -24.00 -7.78
C ARG A 177 -28.92 -23.66 -6.46
N PHE A 178 -29.55 -24.04 -5.34
CA PHE A 178 -28.89 -24.12 -4.04
C PHE A 178 -28.36 -25.55 -3.87
N ASP A 179 -27.12 -25.79 -4.27
CA ASP A 179 -26.43 -27.04 -3.93
C ASP A 179 -25.94 -26.96 -2.48
N THR A 180 -26.83 -27.25 -1.54
CA THR A 180 -26.58 -28.02 -0.29
C THR A 180 -27.83 -27.98 0.58
N TYR A 181 -28.30 -29.17 0.98
CA TYR A 181 -29.57 -29.50 1.66
C TYR A 181 -30.78 -29.69 0.74
N LYS A 182 -30.96 -30.97 0.35
CA LYS A 182 -32.16 -31.59 -0.25
C LYS A 182 -32.81 -30.78 -1.38
N SER A 183 -32.59 -31.27 -2.59
CA SER A 183 -33.32 -30.92 -3.81
C SER A 183 -34.83 -30.84 -3.58
N TYR A 184 -35.31 -29.64 -3.31
CA TYR A 184 -36.66 -29.22 -3.69
C TYR A 184 -36.51 -28.35 -4.93
N SER A 185 -37.23 -28.68 -5.99
CA SER A 185 -37.20 -27.85 -7.19
C SER A 185 -37.79 -26.48 -6.84
N ALA A 186 -37.13 -25.39 -7.23
CA ALA A 186 -37.68 -24.04 -7.07
C ALA A 186 -39.08 -23.91 -7.73
N SER A 187 -39.41 -24.77 -8.70
CA SER A 187 -40.74 -24.89 -9.29
C SER A 187 -41.81 -25.52 -8.40
N GLU A 188 -41.45 -26.35 -7.41
CA GLU A 188 -42.39 -26.89 -6.42
C GLU A 188 -42.68 -25.89 -5.30
N TYR A 189 -41.66 -25.16 -4.82
CA TYR A 189 -41.84 -24.12 -3.78
C TYR A 189 -42.61 -22.89 -4.32
N LEU A 190 -42.42 -22.55 -5.60
CA LEU A 190 -43.19 -21.49 -6.27
C LEU A 190 -44.61 -21.92 -6.68
N LYS A 191 -44.87 -23.23 -6.81
CA LYS A 191 -46.23 -23.76 -7.00
C LYS A 191 -47.08 -23.59 -5.73
N GLU A 192 -46.50 -23.77 -4.55
CA GLU A 192 -47.24 -23.68 -3.28
C GLU A 192 -47.66 -22.25 -2.90
N ILE A 193 -46.95 -21.23 -3.39
CA ILE A 193 -47.28 -19.80 -3.16
C ILE A 193 -48.07 -19.19 -4.34
N GLY A 194 -47.99 -19.79 -5.53
CA GLY A 194 -48.48 -19.21 -6.79
C GLY A 194 -49.87 -19.65 -7.27
N GLU A 195 -50.55 -20.58 -6.60
CA GLU A 195 -51.84 -21.10 -7.11
C GLU A 195 -53.06 -20.19 -6.94
N GLU A 196 -52.93 -19.02 -6.31
CA GLU A 196 -54.02 -18.00 -6.31
C GLU A 196 -53.82 -16.85 -7.30
N VAL A 197 -52.77 -16.85 -8.12
CA VAL A 197 -52.56 -15.83 -9.17
C VAL A 197 -52.25 -16.50 -10.50
N LYS A 198 -53.10 -17.44 -10.89
CA LYS A 198 -53.11 -17.99 -12.25
C LYS A 198 -53.90 -17.07 -13.18
N GLU A 199 -53.42 -17.03 -14.40
CA GLU A 199 -54.10 -16.53 -15.60
C GLU A 199 -54.16 -15.01 -15.75
N ILE A 200 -53.08 -14.43 -16.29
CA ILE A 200 -53.10 -13.55 -17.48
C ILE A 200 -51.62 -13.36 -17.89
N LYS A 201 -51.26 -13.80 -19.12
CA LYS A 201 -49.97 -13.62 -19.83
C LYS A 201 -48.80 -14.53 -19.42
N LYS A 202 -48.85 -15.80 -19.82
CA LYS A 202 -47.64 -16.63 -19.91
C LYS A 202 -47.72 -17.56 -21.11
N GLU A 203 -47.45 -17.00 -22.29
CA GLU A 203 -47.11 -17.77 -23.49
C GLU A 203 -46.22 -17.00 -24.48
N GLU A 204 -46.10 -15.66 -24.35
CA GLU A 204 -45.17 -14.87 -25.18
C GLU A 204 -43.81 -14.57 -24.49
N SER A 205 -43.70 -14.63 -23.15
CA SER A 205 -42.47 -14.21 -22.43
C SER A 205 -41.36 -15.28 -22.33
N SER A 206 -41.66 -16.57 -22.53
CA SER A 206 -40.67 -17.65 -22.40
C SER A 206 -39.81 -17.85 -23.64
N ILE A 207 -40.28 -17.40 -24.80
CA ILE A 207 -39.53 -17.47 -26.06
C ILE A 207 -38.55 -16.29 -26.16
N GLU A 208 -38.91 -15.13 -25.61
CA GLU A 208 -38.09 -13.93 -25.64
C GLU A 208 -36.91 -14.01 -24.67
N SER A 209 -37.12 -14.60 -23.48
CA SER A 209 -36.05 -14.85 -22.51
C SER A 209 -35.05 -15.90 -23.01
N GLN A 210 -35.51 -17.00 -23.64
CA GLN A 210 -34.63 -18.03 -24.21
C GLN A 210 -33.79 -17.47 -25.38
N LYS A 211 -34.38 -16.63 -26.24
CA LYS A 211 -33.65 -15.96 -27.33
C LYS A 211 -32.62 -14.93 -26.83
N GLN A 212 -32.81 -14.39 -25.63
CA GLN A 212 -31.86 -13.45 -25.04
C GLN A 212 -30.68 -14.17 -24.38
N GLU A 213 -30.95 -15.26 -23.68
CA GLU A 213 -29.94 -16.14 -23.08
C GLU A 213 -29.02 -16.76 -24.17
N GLU A 214 -29.60 -17.26 -25.27
CA GLU A 214 -28.81 -17.75 -26.42
C GLU A 214 -27.91 -16.67 -27.05
N LYS A 215 -28.36 -15.41 -27.07
CA LYS A 215 -27.55 -14.29 -27.58
C LYS A 215 -26.42 -13.92 -26.64
N GLU A 216 -26.65 -13.96 -25.33
CA GLU A 216 -25.61 -13.70 -24.33
C GLU A 216 -24.54 -14.78 -24.36
N ASP A 217 -24.92 -16.05 -24.43
CA ASP A 217 -23.98 -17.16 -24.54
C ASP A 217 -23.16 -17.09 -25.83
N GLN A 218 -23.75 -16.63 -26.94
CA GLN A 218 -23.01 -16.35 -28.18
C GLN A 218 -21.99 -15.23 -28.00
N ILE A 219 -22.34 -14.14 -27.30
CA ILE A 219 -21.41 -13.03 -27.00
C ILE A 219 -20.26 -13.52 -26.11
N TYR A 220 -20.55 -14.29 -25.06
CA TYR A 220 -19.51 -14.81 -24.18
C TYR A 220 -18.59 -15.80 -24.90
N ASN A 221 -19.12 -16.69 -25.73
CA ASN A 221 -18.30 -17.58 -26.56
C ASN A 221 -17.39 -16.79 -27.51
N GLN A 222 -17.90 -15.76 -28.19
CA GLN A 222 -17.08 -14.90 -29.06
C GLN A 222 -15.96 -14.18 -28.30
N LEU A 223 -16.26 -13.65 -27.10
CA LEU A 223 -15.26 -13.01 -26.25
C LEU A 223 -14.22 -14.01 -25.73
N GLY A 224 -14.64 -15.24 -25.42
CA GLY A 224 -13.79 -16.36 -25.05
C GLY A 224 -12.81 -16.76 -26.14
N GLU A 225 -13.32 -16.96 -27.37
CA GLU A 225 -12.50 -17.25 -28.55
C GLU A 225 -11.48 -16.13 -28.80
N GLU A 226 -11.90 -14.87 -28.72
CA GLU A 226 -11.00 -13.70 -28.84
C GLU A 226 -9.93 -13.70 -27.75
N TYR A 227 -10.29 -14.01 -26.50
CA TYR A 227 -9.35 -14.11 -25.39
C TYR A 227 -8.33 -15.24 -25.61
N LYS A 228 -8.81 -16.43 -25.95
CA LYS A 228 -7.99 -17.63 -26.18
C LYS A 228 -7.01 -17.45 -27.32
N LYS A 229 -7.44 -16.81 -28.42
CA LYS A 229 -6.57 -16.41 -29.53
C LYS A 229 -5.47 -15.44 -29.10
N ASN A 230 -5.76 -14.56 -28.15
CA ASN A 230 -4.80 -13.58 -27.63
C ASN A 230 -3.95 -14.09 -26.45
N LEU A 231 -4.28 -15.25 -25.87
CA LEU A 231 -3.59 -15.82 -24.70
C LEU A 231 -2.07 -15.96 -24.89
N PRO A 232 -1.54 -16.44 -26.04
CA PRO A 232 -0.09 -16.48 -26.25
C PRO A 232 0.58 -15.10 -26.23
N ILE A 233 -0.14 -14.08 -26.73
CA ILE A 233 0.33 -12.68 -26.72
C ILE A 233 0.33 -12.15 -25.28
N LEU A 234 -0.70 -12.46 -24.49
CA LEU A 234 -0.79 -12.09 -23.07
C LEU A 234 0.35 -12.70 -22.25
N ILE A 235 0.63 -14.00 -22.42
CA ILE A 235 1.74 -14.69 -21.76
C ILE A 235 3.08 -14.03 -22.13
N ARG A 236 3.29 -13.73 -23.41
CA ARG A 236 4.51 -13.04 -23.87
C ARG A 236 4.65 -11.65 -23.26
N ASN A 237 3.55 -10.88 -23.22
CA ASN A 237 3.55 -9.53 -22.67
C ASN A 237 3.81 -9.51 -21.16
N GLU A 238 3.21 -10.43 -20.40
CA GLU A 238 3.51 -10.59 -18.97
C GLU A 238 4.98 -10.98 -18.78
N LYS A 239 5.52 -11.91 -19.57
CA LYS A 239 6.96 -12.22 -19.51
C LYS A 239 7.84 -10.98 -19.73
N ILE A 240 7.56 -10.18 -20.76
CA ILE A 240 8.30 -8.94 -21.04
C ILE A 240 8.19 -7.97 -19.86
N LYS A 241 6.98 -7.75 -19.35
CA LYS A 241 6.71 -6.89 -18.19
C LYS A 241 7.50 -7.33 -16.95
N PHE A 242 7.51 -8.62 -16.64
CA PHE A 242 8.28 -9.16 -15.51
C PHE A 242 9.78 -9.04 -15.71
N ILE A 243 10.29 -9.22 -16.94
CA ILE A 243 11.70 -8.95 -17.27
C ILE A 243 12.02 -7.48 -17.04
N CYS A 244 11.17 -6.55 -17.48
CA CYS A 244 11.36 -5.12 -17.22
C CYS A 244 11.37 -4.83 -15.71
N ILE A 245 10.39 -5.33 -14.95
CA ILE A 245 10.33 -5.16 -13.49
C ILE A 245 11.59 -5.72 -12.82
N PHE A 246 12.06 -6.89 -13.25
CA PHE A 246 13.28 -7.51 -12.74
C PHE A 246 14.52 -6.64 -13.03
N VAL A 247 14.67 -6.15 -14.26
CA VAL A 247 15.78 -5.27 -14.64
C VAL A 247 15.74 -3.97 -13.85
N PHE A 248 14.57 -3.35 -13.66
CA PHE A 248 14.43 -2.15 -12.84
C PHE A 248 14.73 -2.41 -11.37
N ALA A 249 14.26 -3.52 -10.80
CA ALA A 249 14.56 -3.90 -9.43
C ALA A 249 16.07 -4.17 -9.24
N PHE A 250 16.69 -4.84 -10.22
CA PHE A 250 18.13 -5.10 -10.22
C PHE A 250 18.95 -3.81 -10.33
N LEU A 251 18.58 -2.90 -11.23
CA LEU A 251 19.22 -1.58 -11.34
C LEU A 251 19.05 -0.77 -10.06
N GLY A 252 17.84 -0.75 -9.49
CA GLY A 252 17.57 -0.09 -8.21
C GLY A 252 18.41 -0.67 -7.07
N PHE A 253 18.65 -1.99 -7.08
CA PHE A 253 19.57 -2.64 -6.15
C PHE A 253 21.03 -2.24 -6.38
N VAL A 254 21.53 -2.25 -7.62
CA VAL A 254 22.91 -1.83 -7.91
C VAL A 254 23.13 -0.39 -7.44
N LEU A 255 22.21 0.51 -7.77
CA LEU A 255 22.26 1.90 -7.31
C LEU A 255 22.17 2.00 -5.78
N GLY A 256 21.22 1.30 -5.15
CA GLY A 256 21.07 1.28 -3.70
C GLY A 256 22.32 0.77 -2.99
N SER A 257 22.91 -0.32 -3.46
CA SER A 257 24.14 -0.88 -2.90
C SER A 257 25.35 0.05 -3.08
N TYR A 258 25.40 0.78 -4.20
CA TYR A 258 26.47 1.75 -4.47
C TYR A 258 26.37 2.98 -3.56
N PHE A 259 25.16 3.53 -3.41
CA PHE A 259 24.96 4.77 -2.66
C PHE A 259 24.85 4.58 -1.15
N LEU A 260 24.22 3.49 -0.70
CA LEU A 260 23.94 3.31 0.73
C LEU A 260 25.02 2.49 1.44
N ARG A 261 26.00 1.94 0.69
CA ARG A 261 27.09 1.07 1.18
C ARG A 261 26.64 -0.02 2.17
N ASN A 262 25.35 -0.36 2.17
CA ASN A 262 24.75 -1.14 3.22
C ASN A 262 24.59 -2.60 2.77
N THR A 263 25.28 -3.50 3.47
CA THR A 263 25.23 -4.96 3.28
C THR A 263 23.80 -5.51 3.44
N PHE A 264 22.92 -4.80 4.13
CA PHE A 264 21.50 -5.13 4.25
C PHE A 264 20.78 -5.22 2.90
N PHE A 265 21.18 -4.42 1.89
CA PHE A 265 20.62 -4.55 0.54
C PHE A 265 20.94 -5.90 -0.10
N LEU A 266 22.11 -6.46 0.17
CA LEU A 266 22.49 -7.80 -0.33
C LEU A 266 21.57 -8.88 0.25
N ILE A 267 21.09 -8.69 1.48
CA ILE A 267 20.18 -9.62 2.16
C ILE A 267 18.75 -9.46 1.63
N ILE A 268 18.25 -8.22 1.48
CA ILE A 268 16.87 -7.96 1.02
C ILE A 268 16.66 -8.37 -0.43
N MET A 269 17.66 -8.17 -1.29
CA MET A 269 17.49 -8.30 -2.73
C MET A 269 17.04 -9.71 -3.19
N PRO A 270 17.60 -10.82 -2.66
CA PRO A 270 17.09 -12.16 -2.91
C PRO A 270 15.60 -12.32 -2.58
N PHE A 271 15.09 -11.67 -1.53
CA PHE A 271 13.66 -11.70 -1.18
C PHE A 271 12.81 -10.93 -2.19
N VAL A 272 13.25 -9.74 -2.62
CA VAL A 272 12.56 -8.95 -3.65
C VAL A 272 12.54 -9.71 -4.98
N LEU A 273 13.68 -10.24 -5.43
CA LEU A 273 13.76 -10.99 -6.68
C LEU A 273 12.97 -12.29 -6.64
N SER A 274 13.04 -13.04 -5.53
CA SER A 274 12.23 -14.25 -5.37
C SER A 274 10.74 -13.95 -5.36
N GLY A 275 10.32 -12.82 -4.76
CA GLY A 275 8.95 -12.32 -4.83
C GLY A 275 8.49 -12.02 -6.25
N ILE A 276 9.32 -11.34 -7.05
CA ILE A 276 9.05 -11.05 -8.47
C ILE A 276 8.93 -12.36 -9.27
N ILE A 277 9.88 -13.30 -9.09
CA ILE A 277 9.88 -14.60 -9.78
C ILE A 277 8.65 -15.42 -9.38
N LYS A 278 8.32 -15.50 -8.09
CA LYS A 278 7.14 -16.22 -7.60
C LYS A 278 5.86 -15.64 -8.18
N THR A 279 5.75 -14.31 -8.24
CA THR A 279 4.58 -13.63 -8.82
C THR A 279 4.46 -13.89 -10.32
N TYR A 280 5.58 -13.90 -11.04
CA TYR A 280 5.62 -14.30 -12.46
C TYR A 280 5.15 -15.75 -12.64
N LEU A 281 5.68 -16.69 -11.85
CA LEU A 281 5.31 -18.10 -11.93
C LEU A 281 3.82 -18.31 -11.62
N MET A 282 3.29 -17.66 -10.57
CA MET A 282 1.86 -17.70 -10.25
C MET A 282 0.99 -17.14 -11.39
N THR A 283 1.38 -16.00 -11.95
CA THR A 283 0.65 -15.39 -13.08
C THR A 283 0.71 -16.27 -14.32
N LYS A 284 1.87 -16.82 -14.64
CA LYS A 284 2.07 -17.74 -15.76
C LYS A 284 1.24 -19.01 -15.59
N ASN A 285 1.27 -19.63 -14.42
CA ASN A 285 0.51 -20.85 -14.14
C ASN A 285 -0.99 -20.60 -14.24
N ARG A 286 -1.49 -19.48 -13.72
CA ARG A 286 -2.89 -19.08 -13.89
C ARG A 286 -3.28 -18.93 -15.37
N LEU A 287 -2.45 -18.26 -16.17
CA LEU A 287 -2.69 -18.11 -17.62
C LEU A 287 -2.65 -19.46 -18.37
N LEU A 288 -1.87 -20.43 -17.90
CA LEU A 288 -1.84 -21.78 -18.46
C LEU A 288 -3.07 -22.61 -18.04
N GLU A 289 -3.56 -22.43 -16.81
CA GLU A 289 -4.82 -23.04 -16.36
C GLU A 289 -6.01 -22.52 -17.17
N GLU A 290 -6.02 -21.22 -17.50
CA GLU A 290 -7.01 -20.58 -18.36
C GLU A 290 -7.08 -21.18 -19.79
N GLU A 291 -6.01 -21.81 -20.29
CA GLU A 291 -6.02 -22.47 -21.61
C GLU A 291 -7.00 -23.65 -21.69
N ASN A 292 -7.27 -24.29 -20.54
CA ASN A 292 -8.15 -25.46 -20.43
C ASN A 292 -9.61 -25.09 -20.20
N LEU A 293 -9.93 -23.81 -19.97
CA LEU A 293 -11.30 -23.36 -19.78
C LEU A 293 -12.06 -23.34 -21.11
N SER A 294 -13.39 -23.54 -21.01
CA SER A 294 -14.28 -23.36 -22.16
C SER A 294 -14.32 -21.89 -22.59
N ASP A 295 -14.62 -21.64 -23.86
CA ASP A 295 -14.67 -20.27 -24.40
C ASP A 295 -15.75 -19.44 -23.66
N GLU A 296 -16.90 -20.02 -23.34
CA GLU A 296 -17.93 -19.36 -22.54
C GLU A 296 -17.42 -18.95 -21.15
N GLU A 297 -16.74 -19.84 -20.43
CA GLU A 297 -16.16 -19.54 -19.10
C GLU A 297 -15.10 -18.44 -19.17
N LEU A 298 -14.25 -18.47 -20.20
CA LEU A 298 -13.27 -17.42 -20.47
C LEU A 298 -13.95 -16.08 -20.77
N GLY A 299 -15.00 -16.09 -21.59
CA GLY A 299 -15.82 -14.93 -21.88
C GLY A 299 -16.43 -14.33 -20.61
N ARG A 300 -17.06 -15.16 -19.76
CA ARG A 300 -17.68 -14.71 -18.50
C ARG A 300 -16.66 -14.17 -17.49
N THR A 301 -15.45 -14.74 -17.44
CA THR A 301 -14.42 -14.36 -16.47
C THR A 301 -13.62 -13.13 -16.93
N HIS A 302 -13.38 -13.00 -18.23
CA HIS A 302 -12.47 -12.02 -18.81
C HIS A 302 -13.11 -11.09 -19.84
N TYR A 303 -14.43 -10.88 -19.84
CA TYR A 303 -15.09 -10.01 -20.83
C TYR A 303 -14.49 -8.59 -20.89
N TYR A 304 -14.09 -7.99 -19.76
CA TYR A 304 -13.40 -6.68 -19.74
C TYR A 304 -11.97 -6.68 -20.32
N SER A 305 -11.43 -7.85 -20.69
CA SER A 305 -10.18 -7.95 -21.44
C SER A 305 -10.34 -7.41 -22.86
N SER A 306 -11.51 -7.58 -23.49
CA SER A 306 -11.81 -7.04 -24.82
C SER A 306 -12.05 -5.53 -24.74
N SER A 307 -11.47 -4.77 -25.68
CA SER A 307 -11.68 -3.32 -25.78
C SER A 307 -13.04 -2.94 -26.38
N LYS A 308 -13.80 -3.92 -26.86
CA LYS A 308 -15.12 -3.73 -27.47
C LYS A 308 -16.24 -3.69 -26.44
N VAL A 309 -15.99 -4.15 -25.21
CA VAL A 309 -16.97 -4.27 -24.14
C VAL A 309 -17.21 -2.91 -23.46
N VAL A 310 -18.47 -2.54 -23.31
CA VAL A 310 -18.87 -1.29 -22.62
C VAL A 310 -18.37 -1.28 -21.18
N GLY A 311 -17.62 -0.25 -20.81
CA GLY A 311 -17.01 -0.07 -19.48
C GLY A 311 -15.59 -0.64 -19.34
N ALA A 312 -15.07 -1.37 -20.34
CA ALA A 312 -13.72 -1.94 -20.29
C ALA A 312 -12.64 -0.85 -20.18
N SER A 313 -12.76 0.23 -20.94
CA SER A 313 -11.82 1.36 -20.92
C SER A 313 -11.88 2.11 -19.60
N GLN A 314 -13.06 2.26 -18.99
CA GLN A 314 -13.21 2.90 -17.69
C GLN A 314 -12.52 2.09 -16.58
N LEU A 315 -12.70 0.77 -16.58
CA LEU A 315 -12.05 -0.12 -15.61
C LEU A 315 -10.52 -0.10 -15.76
N LYS A 316 -10.02 -0.25 -17.00
CA LYS A 316 -8.57 -0.22 -17.29
C LYS A 316 -7.96 1.14 -16.95
N MET A 317 -8.66 2.24 -17.25
CA MET A 317 -8.26 3.59 -16.86
C MET A 317 -8.17 3.73 -15.34
N LYS A 318 -9.18 3.26 -14.58
CA LYS A 318 -9.18 3.34 -13.11
C LYS A 318 -7.95 2.63 -12.53
N ASN A 319 -7.67 1.41 -12.97
CA ASN A 319 -6.53 0.63 -12.47
C ASN A 319 -5.20 1.30 -12.80
N ALA A 320 -5.02 1.78 -14.02
CA ALA A 320 -3.80 2.50 -14.42
C ALA A 320 -3.62 3.81 -13.63
N LYS A 321 -4.70 4.56 -13.40
CA LYS A 321 -4.67 5.80 -12.59
C LYS A 321 -4.23 5.53 -11.15
N VAL A 322 -4.74 4.47 -10.51
CA VAL A 322 -4.34 4.11 -9.15
C VAL A 322 -2.83 3.86 -9.09
N GLY A 323 -2.29 3.06 -10.01
CA GLY A 323 -0.84 2.81 -10.07
C GLY A 323 -0.02 4.08 -10.25
N LEU A 324 -0.43 4.97 -11.16
CA LEU A 324 0.26 6.24 -11.41
C LEU A 324 0.17 7.21 -10.24
N ILE A 325 -0.97 7.28 -9.55
CA ILE A 325 -1.12 8.07 -8.31
C ILE A 325 -0.18 7.54 -7.23
N CYS A 326 -0.05 6.22 -7.06
CA CYS A 326 0.90 5.65 -6.13
C CYS A 326 2.35 6.08 -6.46
N PHE A 327 2.75 6.08 -7.73
CA PHE A 327 4.08 6.54 -8.13
C PHE A 327 4.29 8.05 -7.92
N ILE A 328 3.25 8.88 -8.10
CA ILE A 328 3.30 10.32 -7.77
C ILE A 328 3.54 10.51 -6.28
N VAL A 329 2.80 9.79 -5.43
CA VAL A 329 2.94 9.88 -3.97
C VAL A 329 4.32 9.42 -3.52
N LEU A 330 4.79 8.27 -4.03
CA LEU A 330 6.13 7.76 -3.74
C LEU A 330 7.22 8.74 -4.20
N GLY A 331 7.12 9.27 -5.42
CA GLY A 331 8.06 10.26 -5.94
C GLY A 331 8.09 11.52 -5.09
N ALA A 332 6.94 12.02 -4.63
CA ALA A 332 6.84 13.17 -3.74
C ALA A 332 7.48 12.90 -2.37
N ILE A 333 7.29 11.71 -1.79
CA ILE A 333 7.91 11.32 -0.51
C ILE A 333 9.44 11.34 -0.60
N PHE A 334 10.03 10.92 -1.72
CA PHE A 334 11.49 11.03 -1.91
C PHE A 334 11.94 12.45 -2.23
N THR A 335 11.14 13.21 -2.97
CA THR A 335 11.54 14.55 -3.42
C THR A 335 11.52 15.57 -2.28
N ILE A 336 10.46 15.57 -1.46
CA ILE A 336 10.23 16.67 -0.49
C ILE A 336 11.34 16.75 0.58
N PRO A 337 11.71 15.67 1.29
CA PRO A 337 12.76 15.73 2.31
C PRO A 337 14.13 16.01 1.67
N SER A 338 14.43 15.36 0.55
CA SER A 338 15.71 15.51 -0.14
C SER A 338 15.85 16.84 -0.89
N PHE A 339 14.80 17.65 -1.00
CA PHE A 339 14.88 18.98 -1.59
C PHE A 339 15.72 19.93 -0.73
N ALA A 340 15.76 19.72 0.59
CA ALA A 340 16.57 20.52 1.51
C ALA A 340 18.07 20.52 1.11
N CYS A 341 18.58 19.39 0.61
CA CYS A 341 19.95 19.20 0.13
C CYS A 341 20.37 20.26 -0.93
N PHE A 342 19.45 20.81 -1.73
CA PHE A 342 19.79 21.86 -2.69
C PHE A 342 20.16 23.21 -2.05
N PHE A 343 19.78 23.42 -0.79
CA PHE A 343 20.01 24.68 -0.07
C PHE A 343 20.98 24.52 1.10
N LEU A 344 21.36 23.29 1.43
CA LEU A 344 22.36 23.02 2.46
C LEU A 344 23.76 23.28 1.90
N GLU A 345 24.49 24.15 2.58
CA GLU A 345 25.90 24.46 2.34
C GLU A 345 26.72 24.02 3.56
N PRO A 346 28.00 23.62 3.37
CA PRO A 346 28.86 23.30 4.49
C PRO A 346 29.07 24.56 5.33
N ILE A 347 29.14 24.39 6.66
CA ILE A 347 29.42 25.48 7.59
C ILE A 347 30.80 26.06 7.24
N PRO A 348 30.93 27.37 6.98
CA PRO A 348 32.24 27.99 6.73
C PRO A 348 33.16 27.84 7.94
N GLN A 349 34.45 27.61 7.71
CA GLN A 349 35.42 27.42 8.79
C GLN A 349 35.45 28.61 9.77
N GLU A 350 35.26 29.83 9.25
CA GLU A 350 35.22 31.07 10.03
C GLU A 350 33.99 31.20 10.96
N GLU A 351 32.93 30.42 10.73
CA GLU A 351 31.72 30.39 11.55
C GLU A 351 31.78 29.31 12.64
N MET A 352 32.75 28.39 12.56
CA MET A 352 32.94 27.31 13.54
C MET A 352 33.57 27.83 14.84
N ILE A 353 33.20 27.21 15.95
CA ILE A 353 33.82 27.50 17.25
C ILE A 353 35.12 26.71 17.36
N LYS A 354 36.21 27.40 17.71
CA LYS A 354 37.49 26.77 18.02
C LYS A 354 37.54 26.34 19.48
N VAL A 355 37.80 25.06 19.72
CA VAL A 355 38.03 24.47 21.05
C VAL A 355 39.47 23.99 21.14
N GLU A 356 40.15 24.29 22.24
CA GLU A 356 41.54 23.90 22.49
C GLU A 356 41.66 23.18 23.83
N GLY A 357 42.45 22.12 23.88
CA GLY A 357 42.71 21.38 25.11
C GLY A 357 43.70 20.25 24.94
N THR A 358 43.64 19.26 25.81
CA THR A 358 44.44 18.04 25.78
C THR A 358 43.56 16.81 25.67
N ILE A 359 44.02 15.83 24.89
CA ILE A 359 43.27 14.61 24.61
C ILE A 359 43.12 13.79 25.89
N ASP A 360 41.86 13.49 26.23
CA ASP A 360 41.49 12.48 27.21
C ASP A 360 41.35 11.12 26.51
N TYR A 361 40.46 11.03 25.51
CA TYR A 361 40.29 9.82 24.70
C TYR A 361 39.89 10.11 23.25
N ILE A 362 40.17 9.16 22.35
CA ILE A 362 39.68 9.09 20.97
C ILE A 362 39.26 7.65 20.67
N LYS A 363 37.96 7.40 20.48
CA LYS A 363 37.41 6.06 20.29
C LYS A 363 36.43 6.01 19.13
N LEU A 364 36.47 4.92 18.36
CA LEU A 364 35.46 4.61 17.36
C LEU A 364 34.33 3.83 18.04
N ASP A 365 33.11 4.30 17.89
CA ASP A 365 31.89 3.57 18.27
C ASP A 365 31.39 2.79 17.04
N GLU A 366 31.72 1.50 16.98
CA GLU A 366 31.29 0.58 15.91
C GLU A 366 29.88 0.00 16.15
N ASP A 367 29.29 0.19 17.34
CA ASP A 367 28.09 -0.54 17.76
C ASP A 367 26.80 0.26 17.46
N ASP A 368 26.77 1.58 17.64
CA ASP A 368 25.50 2.36 17.58
C ASP A 368 25.37 3.30 16.37
N SER A 369 26.45 3.91 15.85
CA SER A 369 26.30 4.94 14.80
C SER A 369 27.54 5.27 13.96
N ASP A 370 28.60 4.45 14.03
CA ASP A 370 29.88 4.67 13.35
C ASP A 370 30.35 6.13 13.55
N TYR A 371 30.62 6.56 14.77
CA TYR A 371 31.20 7.89 15.02
C TYR A 371 32.52 7.79 15.78
N ILE A 372 33.37 8.80 15.60
CA ILE A 372 34.59 8.94 16.39
C ILE A 372 34.28 9.89 17.55
N ALA A 373 34.34 9.37 18.77
CA ALA A 373 34.19 10.10 20.01
C ALA A 373 35.53 10.66 20.47
N ILE A 374 35.57 11.95 20.84
CA ILE A 374 36.75 12.66 21.29
C ILE A 374 36.45 13.32 22.63
N GLY A 375 37.19 12.91 23.67
CA GLY A 375 37.20 13.54 24.98
C GLY A 375 38.35 14.54 25.11
N ILE A 376 38.06 15.72 25.68
CA ILE A 376 39.05 16.72 26.09
C ILE A 376 39.09 16.80 27.63
N ASN A 377 40.29 16.83 28.22
CA ASN A 377 40.51 16.84 29.68
C ASN A 377 39.97 18.12 30.36
N GLU A 378 40.08 19.26 29.69
CA GLU A 378 39.66 20.56 30.23
C GLU A 378 38.13 20.71 30.27
N GLU A 379 37.40 19.85 29.55
CA GLU A 379 35.95 19.91 29.41
C GLU A 379 35.27 18.62 29.87
N ASN A 380 35.13 18.48 31.19
CA ASN A 380 34.65 17.24 31.80
C ASN A 380 33.23 16.80 31.37
N GLU A 381 32.37 17.71 30.89
CA GLU A 381 30.96 17.38 30.55
C GLU A 381 30.70 17.11 29.07
N ILE A 382 31.59 17.50 28.15
CA ILE A 382 31.32 17.52 26.71
C ILE A 382 32.18 16.49 25.98
N GLU A 383 31.53 15.66 25.17
CA GLU A 383 32.15 14.78 24.18
C GLU A 383 32.00 15.38 22.77
N TYR A 384 33.07 15.32 21.99
CA TYR A 384 33.07 15.78 20.62
C TYR A 384 32.93 14.60 19.66
N ARG A 385 32.13 14.73 18.61
CA ARG A 385 31.82 13.63 17.71
C ARG A 385 32.14 13.96 16.27
N ILE A 386 32.82 13.05 15.58
CA ILE A 386 32.91 13.06 14.12
C ILE A 386 31.91 12.03 13.59
N TYR A 387 30.87 12.48 12.90
CA TYR A 387 29.88 11.61 12.29
C TYR A 387 30.46 10.67 11.22
N SER A 388 29.81 9.51 11.06
CA SER A 388 30.13 8.45 10.09
C SER A 388 30.42 8.94 8.68
N ILE A 389 29.68 9.95 8.21
CA ILE A 389 29.83 10.52 6.87
C ILE A 389 31.21 11.16 6.62
N TYR A 390 31.98 11.46 7.68
CA TYR A 390 33.31 12.05 7.59
C TYR A 390 34.43 11.06 7.90
N ILE A 391 34.13 9.86 8.44
CA ILE A 391 35.15 8.91 8.91
C ILE A 391 36.13 8.49 7.82
N ASP A 392 35.64 8.29 6.59
CA ASP A 392 36.47 7.96 5.41
C ASP A 392 37.56 9.01 5.13
N GLU A 393 37.38 10.25 5.59
CA GLU A 393 38.30 11.37 5.41
C GLU A 393 39.18 11.63 6.65
N VAL A 394 39.01 10.84 7.71
CA VAL A 394 39.82 10.92 8.93
C VAL A 394 41.09 10.08 8.75
N ASP A 395 42.25 10.66 9.05
CA ASP A 395 43.52 9.93 9.08
C ASP A 395 43.49 8.92 10.25
N GLU A 396 43.51 7.62 9.93
CA GLU A 396 43.48 6.50 10.89
C GLU A 396 44.56 6.60 11.98
N LEU A 397 45.66 7.31 11.73
CA LEU A 397 46.69 7.58 12.73
C LEU A 397 46.18 8.42 13.93
N ILE A 398 44.96 8.97 13.86
CA ILE A 398 44.32 9.69 14.96
C ILE A 398 44.16 8.80 16.18
N PHE A 399 43.88 7.51 15.98
CA PHE A 399 43.66 6.55 17.08
C PHE A 399 44.95 6.23 17.84
N GLU A 400 46.13 6.47 17.24
CA GLU A 400 47.42 6.36 17.96
C GLU A 400 47.61 7.46 19.00
N LYS A 401 46.75 8.49 19.01
CA LYS A 401 46.79 9.63 19.94
C LYS A 401 45.85 9.46 21.14
N ASP A 402 45.11 8.37 21.24
CA ASP A 402 44.23 8.08 22.38
C ASP A 402 45.00 8.12 23.71
N GLY A 403 44.48 8.85 24.70
CA GLY A 403 45.10 9.00 26.03
C GLY A 403 46.49 9.65 26.08
N SER A 404 46.93 10.29 24.98
CA SER A 404 48.29 10.82 24.87
C SER A 404 48.54 12.11 25.65
N ASN A 405 47.49 12.78 26.15
CA ASN A 405 47.55 14.17 26.66
C ASN A 405 48.16 15.17 25.66
N SER A 406 48.24 14.82 24.37
CA SER A 406 48.70 15.74 23.33
C SER A 406 47.72 16.91 23.18
N SER A 407 48.23 18.07 22.77
CA SER A 407 47.40 19.24 22.50
C SER A 407 46.50 18.99 21.28
N ILE A 408 45.20 19.23 21.44
CA ILE A 408 44.19 19.08 20.40
C ILE A 408 43.47 20.41 20.17
N ILE A 409 43.15 20.66 18.90
CA ILE A 409 42.32 21.75 18.43
C ILE A 409 41.17 21.15 17.64
N LEU A 410 39.94 21.46 18.06
CA LEU A 410 38.72 21.09 17.36
C LEU A 410 38.06 22.34 16.78
N TYR A 411 37.43 22.19 15.62
CA TYR A 411 36.45 23.16 15.15
C TYR A 411 35.08 22.51 15.12
N VAL A 412 34.14 23.10 15.84
CA VAL A 412 32.87 22.50 16.20
C VAL A 412 31.70 23.40 15.79
N ASP A 413 30.51 22.82 15.74
CA ASP A 413 29.29 23.58 15.47
C ASP A 413 29.05 24.65 16.56
N ASN A 414 28.41 25.76 16.17
CA ASN A 414 27.95 26.82 17.07
C ASN A 414 26.59 26.49 17.72
N GLN A 415 26.16 25.24 17.65
CA GLN A 415 24.94 24.77 18.30
C GLN A 415 25.18 24.54 19.80
N GLU A 416 24.11 24.67 20.58
CA GLU A 416 24.17 24.33 22.00
C GLU A 416 24.44 22.81 22.17
N PRO A 417 25.33 22.42 23.09
CA PRO A 417 25.61 21.02 23.34
C PRO A 417 24.35 20.21 23.68
N ILE A 418 24.20 19.07 23.03
CA ILE A 418 23.03 18.20 23.15
C ILE A 418 23.25 17.25 24.32
N ASN A 419 22.27 17.13 25.22
CA ASN A 419 22.37 16.18 26.34
C ASN A 419 22.46 14.73 25.82
N HIS A 420 23.45 14.00 26.31
CA HIS A 420 23.71 12.60 25.98
C HIS A 420 24.39 11.91 27.17
N LYS A 421 24.57 10.59 27.12
CA LYS A 421 25.36 9.88 28.13
C LYS A 421 26.40 9.04 27.38
N SER A 422 27.65 9.50 27.39
CA SER A 422 28.73 8.79 26.70
C SER A 422 28.88 7.36 27.23
N GLU A 423 29.21 6.46 26.31
CA GLU A 423 29.55 5.07 26.63
C GLU A 423 31.02 4.94 27.07
N PHE A 424 31.85 5.95 26.80
CA PHE A 424 33.28 5.92 27.02
C PHE A 424 33.71 6.58 28.33
N ASP A 425 33.01 7.63 28.77
CA ASP A 425 33.23 8.31 30.05
C ASP A 425 31.90 8.83 30.64
N GLU A 426 31.54 8.34 31.84
CA GLU A 426 30.29 8.71 32.52
C GLU A 426 30.21 10.21 32.88
N ASN A 427 31.34 10.92 32.91
CA ASN A 427 31.35 12.36 33.17
C ASN A 427 30.87 13.17 31.96
N LYS A 428 30.93 12.60 30.75
CA LYS A 428 30.54 13.22 29.49
C LYS A 428 29.04 13.09 29.29
N THR A 429 28.32 14.16 29.62
CA THR A 429 26.85 14.22 29.68
C THR A 429 26.23 15.05 28.55
N LYS A 430 27.06 15.58 27.65
CA LYS A 430 26.66 16.35 26.49
C LYS A 430 27.57 16.02 25.31
N TRP A 431 27.10 16.29 24.10
CA TRP A 431 27.93 16.17 22.90
C TRP A 431 27.74 17.32 21.91
N ILE A 432 28.77 17.53 21.08
CA ILE A 432 28.81 18.50 19.97
C ILE A 432 29.52 17.87 18.78
N ASP A 433 29.09 18.23 17.57
CA ASP A 433 29.78 17.86 16.32
C ASP A 433 31.11 18.56 16.14
N ALA A 434 32.14 17.77 15.83
CA ALA A 434 33.45 18.22 15.42
C ALA A 434 33.66 17.98 13.92
N TYR A 435 34.04 19.04 13.21
CA TYR A 435 34.24 19.03 11.75
C TYR A 435 35.71 19.10 11.35
N ILE A 436 36.58 19.59 12.22
CA ILE A 436 38.03 19.66 11.98
C ILE A 436 38.74 19.21 13.24
N VAL A 437 39.76 18.37 13.09
CA VAL A 437 40.58 17.86 14.20
C VAL A 437 42.05 18.03 13.87
N SER A 438 42.76 18.77 14.72
CA SER A 438 44.20 18.99 14.62
C SER A 438 44.87 18.62 15.94
N ILE A 439 45.88 17.75 15.90
CA ILE A 439 46.63 17.31 17.09
C ILE A 439 48.10 17.65 16.86
N GLU A 440 48.68 18.40 17.80
CA GLU A 440 50.08 18.88 17.73
C GLU A 440 50.41 19.61 16.41
N GLY A 441 49.43 20.29 15.83
CA GLY A 441 49.56 21.03 14.57
C GLY A 441 49.49 20.18 13.30
N LYS A 442 49.15 18.89 13.41
CA LYS A 442 48.81 18.02 12.27
C LYS A 442 47.30 17.85 12.19
N ASP A 443 46.71 18.11 11.02
CA ASP A 443 45.29 17.88 10.77
C ASP A 443 45.03 16.40 10.48
N TYR A 444 44.13 15.81 11.27
CA TYR A 444 43.63 14.43 11.13
C TYR A 444 42.26 14.40 10.45
N LEU A 445 41.46 15.45 10.63
CA LEU A 445 40.31 15.78 9.79
C LEU A 445 40.45 17.25 9.39
N SER A 446 40.70 17.51 8.12
CA SER A 446 40.84 18.88 7.61
C SER A 446 39.50 19.46 7.17
N TYR A 447 39.41 20.78 7.02
CA TYR A 447 38.22 21.44 6.45
C TYR A 447 37.86 20.91 5.06
N GLU A 448 38.85 20.57 4.23
CA GLU A 448 38.60 19.98 2.91
C GLU A 448 38.05 18.55 3.02
N GLY A 449 38.47 17.78 4.03
CA GLY A 449 37.90 16.46 4.33
C GLY A 449 36.43 16.56 4.74
N TYR A 450 36.12 17.43 5.70
CA TYR A 450 34.73 17.76 6.08
C TYR A 450 33.88 18.17 4.88
N ARG A 451 34.38 19.14 4.09
CA ARG A 451 33.67 19.67 2.93
C ARG A 451 33.42 18.58 1.89
N LYS A 452 34.38 17.68 1.67
CA LYS A 452 34.23 16.56 0.74
C LYS A 452 33.15 15.58 1.22
N GLY A 453 33.19 15.13 2.48
CA GLY A 453 32.16 14.25 3.04
C GLY A 453 30.76 14.87 2.99
N PHE A 454 30.65 16.17 3.31
CA PHE A 454 29.39 16.92 3.18
C PHE A 454 28.89 16.97 1.73
N ILE A 455 29.78 17.26 0.77
CA ILE A 455 29.42 17.31 -0.66
C ILE A 455 28.93 15.95 -1.14
N ASP A 456 29.58 14.86 -0.72
CA ASP A 456 29.23 13.51 -1.14
C ASP A 456 27.84 13.10 -0.62
N ASP A 457 27.54 13.31 0.67
CA ASP A 457 26.21 13.06 1.23
C ASP A 457 25.14 13.97 0.58
N ASN A 458 25.46 15.25 0.42
CA ASN A 458 24.56 16.19 -0.24
C ASN A 458 24.27 15.80 -1.70
N ASN A 459 25.25 15.25 -2.42
CA ASN A 459 25.06 14.74 -3.78
C ASN A 459 24.13 13.51 -3.82
N ILE A 460 24.20 12.63 -2.82
CA ILE A 460 23.26 11.51 -2.67
C ILE A 460 21.84 12.05 -2.47
N GLY A 461 21.65 13.01 -1.56
CA GLY A 461 20.37 13.67 -1.33
C GLY A 461 19.83 14.33 -2.61
N LYS A 462 20.65 15.09 -3.32
CA LYS A 462 20.28 15.71 -4.62
C LYS A 462 19.90 14.67 -5.66
N PHE A 463 20.62 13.55 -5.74
CA PHE A 463 20.30 12.45 -6.64
C PHE A 463 18.92 11.85 -6.33
N ILE A 464 18.64 11.54 -5.06
CA ILE A 464 17.33 11.03 -4.61
C ILE A 464 16.22 12.00 -4.97
N CYS A 465 16.43 13.30 -4.74
CA CYS A 465 15.48 14.35 -5.08
C CYS A 465 15.20 14.41 -6.60
N VAL A 466 16.24 14.42 -7.44
CA VAL A 466 16.09 14.45 -8.90
C VAL A 466 15.37 13.20 -9.39
N PHE A 467 15.73 12.02 -8.87
CA PHE A 467 15.08 10.76 -9.20
C PHE A 467 13.58 10.79 -8.83
N GLY A 468 13.25 11.20 -7.62
CA GLY A 468 11.87 11.35 -7.16
C GLY A 468 11.06 12.30 -8.04
N LEU A 469 11.66 13.42 -8.44
CA LEU A 469 11.04 14.42 -9.31
C LEU A 469 10.79 13.86 -10.72
N VAL A 470 11.77 13.14 -11.29
CA VAL A 470 11.64 12.45 -12.58
C VAL A 470 10.49 11.44 -12.53
N VAL A 471 10.44 10.57 -11.52
CA VAL A 471 9.35 9.60 -11.34
C VAL A 471 7.99 10.31 -11.25
N THR A 472 7.93 11.42 -10.53
CA THR A 472 6.70 12.21 -10.37
C THR A 472 6.25 12.80 -11.70
N ILE A 473 7.15 13.46 -12.45
CA ILE A 473 6.84 14.08 -13.75
C ILE A 473 6.37 13.02 -14.76
N PHE A 474 7.10 11.90 -14.88
CA PHE A 474 6.71 10.81 -15.79
C PHE A 474 5.36 10.20 -15.40
N SER A 475 5.06 10.09 -14.10
CA SER A 475 3.78 9.56 -13.62
C SER A 475 2.62 10.51 -13.89
N ILE A 476 2.82 11.83 -13.76
CA ILE A 476 1.83 12.85 -14.15
C ILE A 476 1.59 12.81 -15.66
N GLY A 477 2.65 12.77 -16.47
CA GLY A 477 2.56 12.63 -17.93
C GLY A 477 1.83 11.35 -18.32
N GLY A 478 2.15 10.23 -17.66
CA GLY A 478 1.46 8.95 -17.79
C GLY A 478 -0.02 9.04 -17.43
N LEU A 479 -0.39 9.78 -16.39
CA LEU A 479 -1.78 9.97 -15.96
C LEU A 479 -2.60 10.71 -17.03
N ILE A 480 -2.01 11.75 -17.61
CA ILE A 480 -2.60 12.51 -18.73
C ILE A 480 -2.75 11.60 -19.95
N PHE A 481 -1.70 10.86 -20.30
CA PHE A 481 -1.69 9.94 -21.45
C PHE A 481 -2.75 8.84 -21.30
N VAL A 482 -2.76 8.12 -20.19
CA VAL A 482 -3.72 7.06 -19.87
C VAL A 482 -5.15 7.59 -19.94
N THR A 483 -5.40 8.77 -19.38
CA THR A 483 -6.74 9.38 -19.44
C THR A 483 -7.17 9.69 -20.88
N LYS A 484 -6.29 10.25 -21.71
CA LYS A 484 -6.61 10.52 -23.12
C LYS A 484 -6.77 9.23 -23.93
N TYR A 485 -5.88 8.26 -23.73
CA TYR A 485 -5.87 6.99 -24.44
C TYR A 485 -7.16 6.20 -24.19
N TYR A 486 -7.55 6.02 -22.93
CA TYR A 486 -8.76 5.25 -22.61
C TYR A 486 -10.06 5.98 -22.95
N LYS A 487 -10.10 7.32 -22.89
CA LYS A 487 -11.25 8.08 -23.43
C LYS A 487 -11.44 7.88 -24.93
N LYS A 488 -10.34 7.74 -25.69
CA LYS A 488 -10.42 7.43 -27.12
C LYS A 488 -10.91 5.98 -27.33
N LYS A 489 -10.44 5.04 -26.52
CA LYS A 489 -10.87 3.63 -26.58
C LYS A 489 -12.33 3.40 -26.20
N GLU A 490 -12.89 4.25 -25.34
CA GLU A 490 -14.32 4.22 -25.00
C GLU A 490 -15.23 4.36 -26.24
N GLN A 491 -14.77 5.03 -27.30
CA GLN A 491 -15.51 5.16 -28.57
C GLN A 491 -15.55 3.86 -29.39
N GLU A 492 -14.66 2.91 -29.10
CA GLU A 492 -14.62 1.59 -29.77
C GLU A 492 -15.52 0.56 -29.05
N GLU A 493 -16.13 0.92 -27.91
CA GLU A 493 -16.98 0.05 -27.11
C GLU A 493 -18.39 -0.04 -27.69
N HIS A 494 -18.82 -1.25 -28.05
CA HIS A 494 -20.12 -1.52 -28.68
C HIS A 494 -20.77 -2.83 -28.23
N ILE A 495 -20.03 -3.73 -27.59
CA ILE A 495 -20.56 -4.98 -27.03
C ILE A 495 -21.10 -4.66 -25.64
N ASN A 496 -22.42 -4.70 -25.50
CA ASN A 496 -23.07 -4.57 -24.21
C ASN A 496 -23.39 -5.96 -23.65
N VAL A 497 -22.74 -6.30 -22.54
CA VAL A 497 -22.89 -7.60 -21.85
C VAL A 497 -23.90 -7.54 -20.71
N TYR A 498 -24.48 -6.36 -20.46
CA TYR A 498 -25.53 -6.12 -19.47
C TYR A 498 -26.71 -5.43 -20.16
N LYS A 499 -27.80 -6.15 -20.40
CA LYS A 499 -29.08 -5.54 -20.77
C LYS A 499 -30.09 -5.68 -19.67
#